data_AF-A0A7L5YX62-F1
#
_entry.id   AF-A0A7L5YX62-F1
#
_cell.length_a   1.000
_cell.length_b   1.000
_cell.length_c   1.000
_cell.angle_alpha   90.00
_cell.angle_beta   90.00
_cell.angle_gamma   90.00
#
_symmetry.space_group_name_H-M   'P 1'
#
loop_
_entity.id
_entity.type
_entity.pdbx_description
1 polymer ?
#
loop_
_entity_poly.entity_id
_entity_poly.type
_entity_poly.pdbx_seq_one_letter_code
_entity_poly.pdbx_strand_id
1 'polypeptide(L)'
;MPGDDFHIALQRCRETAELTPAEVTSELVLAPGWVESWESGVLEPPLAILNQLVGLYGVDLAAFFRGVDLGETTLAFERHLVADDDKGSLRLTFPMGTHKASVCWDHATATEANALLDVMRGRLCDGKDKAKTGAVIDTFREAVHQWPHINPSDIWYFLISHAFQDQYNHPVSEAGRDLAQSWKRTGGWAFERIICDHYEPFLRSHDVWLEVPKPDRKRHLLQPMALNNFQAAMEKADVLAVGSSGGSEHCFGVIHAKASLAERRTDDAPLSRELTQRGFVSPLVTMDCKAAPAAEPINRGEFGAEQGGDRVSQKRLDIERENIFDAAFSFNANTIATPAGTAAAARIHVVDFNDPNDAFGRHVVNKWRSRHGQPPI
;
A
#
# COMPACT_ATOMS: atom_id res chain seq x y z
N MET A 1 6.84 -15.79 -43.01
CA MET A 1 8.29 -15.69 -42.75
C MET A 1 8.60 -16.61 -41.59
N PRO A 2 9.03 -17.86 -41.79
CA PRO A 2 9.09 -18.85 -40.71
C PRO A 2 10.34 -18.66 -39.81
N GLY A 3 10.13 -18.47 -38.51
CA GLY A 3 11.17 -18.62 -37.48
C GLY A 3 11.82 -17.34 -36.96
N ASP A 4 11.27 -16.16 -37.24
CA ASP A 4 11.72 -14.93 -36.59
C ASP A 4 11.12 -14.81 -35.17
N ASP A 5 11.90 -14.23 -34.25
CA ASP A 5 11.40 -13.74 -32.97
C ASP A 5 10.29 -12.69 -33.18
N PHE A 6 9.29 -12.67 -32.29
CA PHE A 6 8.13 -11.78 -32.38
C PHE A 6 8.51 -10.30 -32.59
N HIS A 7 9.51 -9.80 -31.85
CA HIS A 7 9.88 -8.38 -31.87
C HIS A 7 10.62 -8.02 -33.17
N ILE A 8 11.47 -8.94 -33.65
CA ILE A 8 12.15 -8.82 -34.94
C ILE A 8 11.14 -8.84 -36.09
N ALA A 9 10.13 -9.72 -36.03
CA ALA A 9 9.08 -9.78 -37.03
C ALA A 9 8.26 -8.48 -37.07
N LEU A 10 7.94 -7.90 -35.90
CA LEU A 10 7.23 -6.63 -35.79
C LEU A 10 8.02 -5.48 -36.41
N GLN A 11 9.31 -5.35 -36.07
CA GLN A 11 10.21 -4.34 -36.65
C GLN A 11 10.29 -4.48 -38.18
N ARG A 12 10.45 -5.71 -38.68
CA ARG A 12 10.57 -5.95 -40.12
C ARG A 12 9.29 -5.61 -40.87
N CYS A 13 8.12 -5.89 -40.30
CA CYS A 13 6.84 -5.46 -40.89
C CYS A 13 6.79 -3.94 -41.05
N ARG A 14 7.22 -3.18 -40.03
CA ARG A 14 7.30 -1.71 -40.12
C ARG A 14 8.25 -1.26 -41.23
N GLU A 15 9.46 -1.84 -41.27
CA GLU A 15 10.46 -1.50 -42.28
C GLU A 15 10.00 -1.84 -43.71
N THR A 16 9.27 -2.94 -43.88
CA THR A 16 8.68 -3.35 -45.16
C THR A 16 7.58 -2.38 -45.61
N ALA A 17 6.86 -1.79 -44.66
CA ALA A 17 5.89 -0.74 -44.92
C ALA A 17 6.53 0.64 -45.18
N GLU A 18 7.86 0.73 -45.17
CA GLU A 18 8.64 1.97 -45.36
C GLU A 18 8.32 3.06 -44.31
N LEU A 19 7.89 2.65 -43.12
CA LEU A 19 7.55 3.56 -42.02
C LEU A 19 8.70 3.68 -41.02
N THR A 20 8.93 4.88 -40.53
CA THR A 20 9.81 5.16 -39.38
C THR A 20 9.04 5.00 -38.06
N PRO A 21 9.72 4.71 -36.93
CA PRO A 21 9.06 4.68 -35.62
C PRO A 21 8.32 5.98 -35.26
N ALA A 22 8.84 7.13 -35.70
CA ALA A 22 8.23 8.45 -35.47
C ALA A 22 6.92 8.63 -36.25
N GLU A 23 6.84 8.14 -37.49
CA GLU A 23 5.61 8.17 -38.29
C GLU A 23 4.53 7.28 -37.67
N VAL A 24 4.89 6.06 -37.27
CA VAL A 24 3.98 5.14 -36.56
C VAL A 24 3.49 5.75 -35.25
N THR A 25 4.40 6.36 -34.48
CA THR A 25 4.07 7.07 -33.24
C THR A 25 3.06 8.20 -33.49
N SER A 26 3.27 9.00 -34.55
CA SER A 26 2.36 10.08 -34.92
C SER A 26 0.99 9.55 -35.34
N GLU A 27 0.95 8.52 -36.17
CA GLU A 27 -0.29 7.96 -36.72
C GLU A 27 -1.15 7.32 -35.62
N LEU A 28 -0.54 6.62 -34.68
CA LEU A 28 -1.22 5.98 -33.55
C LEU A 28 -1.42 6.93 -32.35
N VAL A 29 -1.02 8.19 -32.46
CA VAL A 29 -1.14 9.21 -31.40
C VAL A 29 -0.47 8.73 -30.10
N LEU A 30 0.73 8.17 -30.24
CA LEU A 30 1.53 7.66 -29.13
C LEU A 30 2.53 8.71 -28.65
N ALA A 31 3.00 8.56 -27.40
CA ALA A 31 4.17 9.30 -26.94
C ALA A 31 5.45 8.73 -27.59
N PRO A 32 6.54 9.51 -27.67
CA PRO A 32 7.81 9.01 -28.21
C PRO A 32 8.36 7.80 -27.42
N GLY A 33 8.95 6.82 -28.12
CA GLY A 33 9.65 5.67 -27.53
C GLY A 33 8.81 4.39 -27.39
N TRP A 34 7.50 4.44 -27.62
CA TRP A 34 6.62 3.25 -27.51
C TRP A 34 6.92 2.20 -28.58
N VAL A 35 7.02 2.64 -29.83
CA VAL A 35 7.26 1.74 -30.98
C VAL A 35 8.61 1.04 -30.83
N GLU A 36 9.65 1.79 -30.48
CA GLU A 36 11.00 1.26 -30.24
C GLU A 36 11.02 0.28 -29.06
N SER A 37 10.25 0.55 -27.99
CA SER A 37 10.18 -0.35 -26.83
C SER A 37 9.50 -1.68 -27.17
N TRP A 38 8.47 -1.66 -28.03
CA TRP A 38 7.81 -2.89 -28.50
C TRP A 38 8.68 -3.68 -29.48
N GLU A 39 9.36 -2.99 -30.40
CA GLU A 39 10.22 -3.63 -31.41
C GLU A 39 11.55 -4.15 -30.84
N SER A 40 11.99 -3.64 -29.69
CA SER A 40 13.18 -4.12 -28.98
C SER A 40 12.89 -5.24 -27.98
N GLY A 41 11.62 -5.54 -27.70
CA GLY A 41 11.22 -6.50 -26.66
C GLY A 41 11.36 -6.00 -25.23
N VAL A 42 11.59 -4.70 -25.04
CA VAL A 42 11.55 -4.08 -23.71
C VAL A 42 10.13 -4.11 -23.15
N LEU A 43 9.12 -3.93 -24.02
CA LEU A 43 7.70 -4.01 -23.69
C LEU A 43 6.97 -4.90 -24.69
N GLU A 44 5.84 -5.47 -24.27
CA GLU A 44 4.92 -6.17 -25.17
C GLU A 44 3.73 -5.25 -25.51
N PRO A 45 3.35 -5.12 -26.80
CA PRO A 45 2.17 -4.36 -27.16
C PRO A 45 0.89 -5.13 -26.77
N PRO A 46 -0.11 -4.48 -26.14
CA PRO A 46 -1.42 -5.10 -25.94
C PRO A 46 -1.99 -5.60 -27.27
N LEU A 47 -2.69 -6.73 -27.28
CA LEU A 47 -3.20 -7.35 -28.53
C LEU A 47 -3.98 -6.39 -29.43
N ALA A 48 -4.77 -5.49 -28.82
CA ALA A 48 -5.51 -4.46 -29.56
C ALA A 48 -4.57 -3.48 -30.28
N ILE A 49 -3.47 -3.07 -29.63
CA ILE A 49 -2.43 -2.21 -30.22
C ILE A 49 -1.64 -2.98 -31.27
N LEU A 50 -1.27 -4.24 -30.99
CA LEU A 50 -0.62 -5.10 -31.98
C LEU A 50 -1.45 -5.20 -33.26
N ASN A 51 -2.76 -5.41 -33.15
CA ASN A 51 -3.66 -5.46 -34.30
C ASN A 51 -3.67 -4.14 -35.10
N GLN A 52 -3.59 -2.99 -34.42
CA GLN A 52 -3.47 -1.68 -35.11
C GLN A 52 -2.11 -1.51 -35.78
N LEU A 53 -1.02 -1.90 -35.11
CA LEU A 53 0.35 -1.83 -35.67
C LEU A 53 0.46 -2.67 -36.94
N VAL A 54 0.10 -3.96 -36.88
CA VAL A 54 0.21 -4.84 -38.05
C VAL A 54 -0.70 -4.37 -39.19
N GLY A 55 -1.90 -3.88 -38.86
CA GLY A 55 -2.81 -3.28 -39.83
C GLY A 55 -2.22 -2.05 -40.51
N LEU A 56 -1.57 -1.16 -39.75
CA LEU A 56 -0.84 0.01 -40.27
C LEU A 56 0.35 -0.42 -41.15
N TYR A 57 0.98 -1.55 -40.83
CA TYR A 57 2.07 -2.13 -41.61
C TYR A 57 1.59 -2.91 -42.85
N GLY A 58 0.28 -2.93 -43.12
CA GLY A 58 -0.31 -3.61 -44.28
C GLY A 58 -0.42 -5.13 -44.14
N VAL A 59 -0.34 -5.67 -42.91
CA VAL A 59 -0.40 -7.11 -42.62
C VAL A 59 -1.58 -7.40 -41.69
N ASP A 60 -2.38 -8.43 -41.99
CA ASP A 60 -3.39 -8.89 -41.03
C ASP A 60 -2.76 -9.72 -39.90
N LEU A 61 -3.40 -9.72 -38.74
CA LEU A 61 -2.85 -10.38 -37.54
C LEU A 61 -2.60 -11.89 -37.73
N ALA A 62 -3.41 -12.58 -38.54
CA ALA A 62 -3.23 -14.01 -38.82
C ALA A 62 -2.05 -14.26 -39.78
N ALA A 63 -1.81 -13.36 -40.72
CA ALA A 63 -0.65 -13.36 -41.60
C ALA A 63 0.64 -13.08 -40.81
N PHE A 64 0.58 -12.15 -39.86
CA PHE A 64 1.70 -11.86 -38.95
C PHE A 64 2.11 -13.14 -38.19
N PHE A 65 1.18 -13.80 -37.49
CA PHE A 65 1.49 -15.00 -36.70
C PHE A 65 1.84 -16.26 -37.51
N ARG A 66 1.55 -16.33 -38.82
CA ARG A 66 1.87 -17.50 -39.67
C ARG A 66 3.37 -17.77 -39.82
N GLY A 67 4.23 -16.87 -39.35
CA GLY A 67 5.68 -17.01 -39.43
C GLY A 67 6.45 -16.78 -38.12
N VAL A 68 5.78 -16.20 -37.11
CA VAL A 68 6.42 -15.88 -35.84
C VAL A 68 6.60 -17.17 -35.03
N ASP A 69 7.82 -17.43 -34.58
CA ASP A 69 8.04 -18.43 -33.55
C ASP A 69 7.62 -17.82 -32.21
N LEU A 70 6.50 -18.29 -31.67
CA LEU A 70 6.02 -17.86 -30.35
C LEU A 70 6.76 -18.60 -29.20
N GLY A 71 7.64 -19.55 -29.55
CA GLY A 71 8.35 -20.41 -28.61
C GLY A 71 7.42 -21.36 -27.85
N GLU A 72 8.02 -22.12 -26.92
CA GLU A 72 7.28 -22.87 -25.90
C GLU A 72 6.82 -21.91 -24.77
N THR A 73 6.07 -20.86 -25.12
CA THR A 73 5.52 -19.98 -24.10
C THR A 73 4.21 -20.59 -23.57
N THR A 74 4.20 -20.91 -22.27
CA THR A 74 2.96 -21.08 -21.52
C THR A 74 2.06 -19.89 -21.81
N LEU A 75 0.80 -20.14 -22.18
CA LEU A 75 -0.25 -19.12 -22.29
C LEU A 75 -0.36 -18.36 -20.96
N ALA A 76 0.43 -17.31 -20.79
CA ALA A 76 0.44 -16.48 -19.62
C ALA A 76 -0.54 -15.34 -19.88
N PHE A 77 -1.64 -15.33 -19.14
CA PHE A 77 -2.48 -14.14 -19.08
C PHE A 77 -1.68 -13.02 -18.44
N GLU A 78 -1.66 -11.84 -19.06
CA GLU A 78 -1.02 -10.67 -18.46
C GLU A 78 -1.77 -10.32 -17.16
N ARG A 79 -1.12 -10.61 -16.03
CA ARG A 79 -1.61 -10.27 -14.69
C ARG A 79 -0.88 -9.03 -14.20
N HIS A 80 -1.58 -8.20 -13.42
CA HIS A 80 -0.92 -7.10 -12.73
C HIS A 80 0.05 -7.60 -11.64
N LEU A 81 -0.21 -8.79 -11.09
CA LEU A 81 0.66 -9.47 -10.15
C LEU A 81 0.80 -10.94 -10.57
N VAL A 82 2.04 -11.38 -10.71
CA VAL A 82 2.39 -12.80 -10.94
C VAL A 82 3.15 -13.30 -9.72
N ALA A 83 2.80 -14.50 -9.26
CA ALA A 83 3.45 -15.18 -8.15
C ALA A 83 4.03 -16.51 -8.66
N ASP A 84 5.34 -16.67 -8.55
CA ASP A 84 6.08 -17.85 -9.01
C ASP A 84 6.96 -18.41 -7.90
N ASP A 85 7.21 -19.73 -7.93
CA ASP A 85 8.19 -20.36 -7.05
C ASP A 85 9.58 -20.22 -7.68
N ASP A 86 10.53 -19.64 -6.94
CA ASP A 86 11.95 -19.55 -7.33
C ASP A 86 12.81 -20.15 -6.21
N LYS A 87 13.28 -21.39 -6.43
CA LYS A 87 14.21 -22.10 -5.53
C LYS A 87 13.76 -22.19 -4.06
N GLY A 88 12.46 -22.31 -3.83
CA GLY A 88 11.87 -22.38 -2.48
C GLY A 88 11.55 -21.02 -1.86
N SER A 89 11.64 -19.95 -2.65
CA SER A 89 11.20 -18.60 -2.31
C SER A 89 10.05 -18.18 -3.23
N LEU A 90 9.18 -17.29 -2.74
CA LEU A 90 8.12 -16.70 -3.51
C LEU A 90 8.66 -15.50 -4.27
N ARG A 91 8.59 -15.53 -5.60
CA ARG A 91 8.87 -14.39 -6.46
C ARG A 91 7.56 -13.71 -6.86
N LEU A 92 7.41 -12.45 -6.51
CA LEU A 92 6.32 -11.61 -6.98
C LEU A 92 6.83 -10.71 -8.10
N THR A 93 6.12 -10.68 -9.23
CA THR A 93 6.42 -9.83 -10.38
C THR A 93 5.25 -8.91 -10.69
N PHE A 94 5.50 -7.61 -10.86
CA PHE A 94 4.47 -6.58 -11.05
C PHE A 94 5.00 -5.34 -11.80
N PRO A 95 4.14 -4.52 -12.42
CA PRO A 95 4.56 -3.31 -13.10
C PRO A 95 4.92 -2.20 -12.10
N MET A 96 6.07 -1.55 -12.30
CA MET A 96 6.51 -0.42 -11.50
C MET A 96 7.27 0.62 -12.35
N GLY A 97 6.56 1.66 -12.79
CA GLY A 97 7.12 2.64 -13.71
C GLY A 97 7.44 1.98 -15.05
N THR A 98 8.69 2.08 -15.51
CA THR A 98 9.19 1.44 -16.74
C THR A 98 9.71 0.02 -16.50
N HIS A 99 9.59 -0.52 -15.29
CA HIS A 99 10.15 -1.82 -14.92
C HIS A 99 9.06 -2.87 -14.76
N LYS A 100 9.37 -4.09 -15.20
CA LYS A 100 8.75 -5.32 -14.70
C LYS A 100 9.50 -5.70 -13.42
N ALA A 101 9.07 -5.10 -12.31
CA ALA A 101 9.72 -5.23 -11.02
C ALA A 101 9.47 -6.61 -10.43
N SER A 102 10.41 -7.09 -9.62
CA SER A 102 10.24 -8.31 -8.85
C SER A 102 10.81 -8.20 -7.43
N VAL A 103 10.15 -8.86 -6.48
CA VAL A 103 10.65 -9.07 -5.11
C VAL A 103 10.59 -10.54 -4.78
N CYS A 104 11.54 -11.02 -3.99
CA CYS A 104 11.63 -12.42 -3.57
C CYS A 104 11.49 -12.52 -2.05
N TRP A 105 10.66 -13.43 -1.57
CA TRP A 105 10.45 -13.71 -0.16
C TRP A 105 10.80 -15.15 0.15
N ASP A 106 11.84 -15.33 0.96
CA ASP A 106 12.27 -16.66 1.39
C ASP A 106 11.21 -17.30 2.29
N HIS A 107 11.09 -18.63 2.20
CA HIS A 107 10.14 -19.42 2.99
C HIS A 107 8.67 -19.03 2.78
N ALA A 108 8.34 -18.50 1.61
CA ALA A 108 6.99 -18.35 1.10
C ALA A 108 6.91 -19.04 -0.27
N THR A 109 5.73 -19.47 -0.69
CA THR A 109 5.54 -20.14 -2.00
C THR A 109 4.42 -19.52 -2.83
N ALA A 110 4.44 -19.77 -4.14
CA ALA A 110 3.38 -19.35 -5.05
C ALA A 110 2.04 -20.02 -4.71
N THR A 111 2.06 -21.25 -4.20
CA THR A 111 0.84 -21.95 -3.77
C THR A 111 0.18 -21.21 -2.60
N GLU A 112 0.96 -20.80 -1.61
CA GLU A 112 0.47 -20.01 -0.48
C GLU A 112 -0.06 -18.64 -0.92
N ALA A 113 0.69 -17.93 -1.78
CA ALA A 113 0.24 -16.67 -2.33
C ALA A 113 -1.10 -16.81 -3.06
N ASN A 114 -1.28 -17.86 -3.86
CA ASN A 114 -2.54 -18.11 -4.56
C ASN A 114 -3.70 -18.41 -3.60
N ALA A 115 -3.46 -19.14 -2.51
CA ALA A 115 -4.48 -19.37 -1.48
C ALA A 115 -4.94 -18.05 -0.82
N LEU A 116 -4.00 -17.13 -0.55
CA LEU A 116 -4.33 -15.77 -0.07
C LEU A 116 -5.15 -14.99 -1.11
N LEU A 117 -4.78 -15.06 -2.39
CA LEU A 117 -5.54 -14.41 -3.45
C LEU A 117 -6.95 -14.99 -3.60
N ASP A 118 -7.16 -16.27 -3.31
CA ASP A 118 -8.49 -16.86 -3.29
C ASP A 118 -9.36 -16.31 -2.15
N VAL A 119 -8.78 -16.01 -0.98
CA VAL A 119 -9.48 -15.27 0.09
C VAL A 119 -9.92 -13.89 -0.43
N MET A 120 -9.01 -13.16 -1.09
CA MET A 120 -9.31 -11.85 -1.67
C MET A 120 -10.45 -11.93 -2.68
N ARG A 121 -10.34 -12.84 -3.66
CA ARG A 121 -11.33 -13.04 -4.74
C ARG A 121 -12.69 -13.44 -4.18
N GLY A 122 -12.73 -14.39 -3.25
CA GLY A 122 -13.96 -14.82 -2.59
C GLY A 122 -14.70 -13.63 -1.99
N ARG A 123 -14.00 -12.81 -1.22
CA ARG A 123 -14.57 -11.60 -0.61
C ARG A 123 -15.00 -10.55 -1.63
N LEU A 124 -14.21 -10.31 -2.68
CA LEU A 124 -14.57 -9.36 -3.74
C LEU A 124 -15.83 -9.79 -4.50
N CYS A 125 -16.08 -11.09 -4.60
CA CYS A 125 -17.22 -11.68 -5.30
C CYS A 125 -18.46 -11.90 -4.41
N ASP A 126 -18.37 -11.69 -3.08
CA ASP A 126 -19.48 -11.91 -2.13
C ASP A 126 -20.69 -10.96 -2.35
N GLY A 127 -20.57 -9.92 -3.18
CA GLY A 127 -21.65 -8.98 -3.50
C GLY A 127 -22.13 -8.10 -2.34
N LYS A 128 -21.45 -8.16 -1.18
CA LYS A 128 -21.81 -7.42 0.03
C LYS A 128 -21.32 -5.98 -0.01
N ASP A 129 -22.03 -5.10 0.71
CA ASP A 129 -21.53 -3.78 1.05
C ASP A 129 -20.17 -3.88 1.73
N LYS A 130 -19.21 -3.06 1.28
CA LYS A 130 -17.80 -3.06 1.75
C LYS A 130 -17.00 -4.33 1.47
N ALA A 131 -17.43 -5.18 0.54
CA ALA A 131 -16.68 -6.35 0.06
C ALA A 131 -15.19 -6.05 -0.21
N LYS A 132 -14.88 -4.91 -0.85
CA LYS A 132 -13.51 -4.47 -1.14
C LYS A 132 -12.66 -4.26 0.11
N THR A 133 -13.17 -3.54 1.11
CA THR A 133 -12.45 -3.29 2.36
C THR A 133 -12.27 -4.58 3.15
N GLY A 134 -13.32 -5.42 3.22
CA GLY A 134 -13.24 -6.74 3.85
C GLY A 134 -12.22 -7.66 3.19
N ALA A 135 -12.18 -7.69 1.84
CA ALA A 135 -11.20 -8.46 1.09
C ALA A 135 -9.75 -8.08 1.44
N VAL A 136 -9.46 -6.77 1.50
CA VAL A 136 -8.12 -6.28 1.89
C VAL A 136 -7.79 -6.65 3.33
N ILE A 137 -8.72 -6.47 4.28
CA ILE A 137 -8.52 -6.80 5.69
C ILE A 137 -8.23 -8.28 5.88
N ASP A 138 -9.09 -9.14 5.35
CA ASP A 138 -9.01 -10.58 5.56
C ASP A 138 -7.75 -11.16 4.91
N THR A 139 -7.44 -10.74 3.68
CA THR A 139 -6.24 -11.22 2.97
C THR A 139 -4.96 -10.75 3.66
N PHE A 140 -4.90 -9.48 4.10
CA PHE A 140 -3.72 -8.98 4.81
C PHE A 140 -3.50 -9.72 6.13
N ARG A 141 -4.56 -9.98 6.90
CA ARG A 141 -4.47 -10.72 8.16
C ARG A 141 -3.98 -12.15 7.96
N GLU A 142 -4.51 -12.83 6.95
CA GLU A 142 -4.06 -14.18 6.63
C GLU A 142 -2.59 -14.16 6.21
N ALA A 143 -2.18 -13.19 5.40
CA ALA A 143 -0.79 -13.07 4.94
C ALA A 143 0.21 -12.82 6.08
N VAL A 144 -0.08 -11.91 7.02
CA VAL A 144 0.81 -11.67 8.17
C VAL A 144 0.81 -12.82 9.16
N HIS A 145 -0.29 -13.56 9.28
CA HIS A 145 -0.35 -14.77 10.10
C HIS A 145 0.49 -15.90 9.49
N GLN A 146 0.38 -16.07 8.17
CA GLN A 146 1.08 -17.11 7.43
C GLN A 146 2.58 -16.83 7.28
N TRP A 147 2.96 -15.56 7.10
CA TRP A 147 4.34 -15.14 6.90
C TRP A 147 4.77 -14.09 7.94
N PRO A 148 4.87 -14.48 9.22
CA PRO A 148 5.20 -13.56 10.30
C PRO A 148 6.62 -12.99 10.21
N HIS A 149 7.50 -13.62 9.41
CA HIS A 149 8.87 -13.18 9.17
C HIS A 149 9.01 -12.14 8.05
N ILE A 150 7.99 -11.97 7.21
CA ILE A 150 8.01 -10.98 6.12
C ILE A 150 7.59 -9.62 6.67
N ASN A 151 8.28 -8.58 6.25
CA ASN A 151 7.95 -7.19 6.58
C ASN A 151 6.47 -6.89 6.24
N PRO A 152 5.61 -6.54 7.23
CA PRO A 152 4.19 -6.28 7.00
C PRO A 152 3.94 -5.18 5.96
N SER A 153 4.83 -4.18 5.89
CA SER A 153 4.77 -3.14 4.87
C SER A 153 5.01 -3.68 3.45
N ASP A 154 5.86 -4.69 3.29
CA ASP A 154 6.11 -5.34 1.99
C ASP A 154 4.93 -6.20 1.56
N ILE A 155 4.31 -6.92 2.50
CA ILE A 155 3.04 -7.63 2.25
C ILE A 155 1.97 -6.64 1.76
N TRP A 156 1.80 -5.52 2.48
CA TRP A 156 0.83 -4.50 2.13
C TRP A 156 1.09 -3.89 0.74
N TYR A 157 2.34 -3.51 0.49
CA TYR A 157 2.73 -2.75 -0.70
C TYR A 157 2.90 -3.64 -1.94
N PHE A 158 3.72 -4.69 -1.86
CA PHE A 158 4.07 -5.51 -3.03
C PHE A 158 3.07 -6.62 -3.35
N LEU A 159 2.36 -7.16 -2.35
CA LEU A 159 1.33 -8.17 -2.57
C LEU A 159 -0.08 -7.58 -2.59
N ILE A 160 -0.57 -7.09 -1.45
CA ILE A 160 -1.99 -6.76 -1.30
C ILE A 160 -2.41 -5.62 -2.24
N SER A 161 -1.59 -4.57 -2.37
CA SER A 161 -1.93 -3.44 -3.23
C SER A 161 -1.97 -3.82 -4.72
N HIS A 162 -1.03 -4.65 -5.18
CA HIS A 162 -0.94 -5.09 -6.57
C HIS A 162 -2.01 -6.15 -6.88
N ALA A 163 -2.23 -7.09 -5.96
CA ALA A 163 -3.33 -8.05 -6.04
C ALA A 163 -4.70 -7.35 -6.15
N PHE A 164 -4.93 -6.30 -5.36
CA PHE A 164 -6.16 -5.53 -5.46
C PHE A 164 -6.28 -4.76 -6.78
N GLN A 165 -5.18 -4.33 -7.38
CA GLN A 165 -5.19 -3.61 -8.67
C GLN A 165 -5.28 -4.54 -9.88
N ASP A 166 -5.08 -5.84 -9.69
CA ASP A 166 -5.30 -6.85 -10.72
C ASP A 166 -6.80 -7.02 -11.00
N GLN A 167 -7.22 -6.59 -12.19
CA GLN A 167 -8.62 -6.66 -12.63
C GLN A 167 -9.22 -8.07 -12.57
N TYR A 168 -8.40 -9.11 -12.71
CA TYR A 168 -8.86 -10.49 -12.71
C TYR A 168 -9.07 -11.07 -11.31
N ASN A 169 -8.76 -10.31 -10.26
CA ASN A 169 -9.17 -10.64 -8.90
C ASN A 169 -10.57 -10.08 -8.56
N HIS A 170 -11.16 -9.24 -9.42
CA HIS A 170 -12.48 -8.65 -9.23
C HIS A 170 -13.55 -9.35 -10.06
N PRO A 171 -14.83 -9.27 -9.66
CA PRO A 171 -15.91 -9.74 -10.52
C PRO A 171 -15.98 -8.94 -11.82
N VAL A 172 -16.46 -9.58 -12.90
CA VAL A 172 -16.59 -8.96 -14.23
C VAL A 172 -17.39 -7.65 -14.25
N SER A 173 -18.31 -7.45 -13.29
CA SER A 173 -19.08 -6.21 -13.13
C SER A 173 -18.21 -4.98 -12.78
N GLU A 174 -16.97 -5.20 -12.35
CA GLU A 174 -15.99 -4.16 -12.05
C GLU A 174 -14.94 -3.99 -13.18
N ALA A 175 -15.07 -4.72 -14.29
CA ALA A 175 -14.15 -4.63 -15.41
C ALA A 175 -14.04 -3.18 -15.97
N GLY A 176 -12.81 -2.77 -16.31
CA GLY A 176 -12.53 -1.43 -16.84
C GLY A 176 -12.57 -0.29 -15.80
N ARG A 177 -12.80 -0.58 -14.52
CA ARG A 177 -12.72 0.44 -13.47
C ARG A 177 -11.27 0.82 -13.15
N ASP A 178 -11.08 2.06 -12.71
CA ASP A 178 -9.81 2.51 -12.16
C ASP A 178 -9.59 1.94 -10.74
N LEU A 179 -8.99 0.74 -10.70
CA LEU A 179 -8.70 0.03 -9.46
C LEU A 179 -7.62 0.72 -8.65
N ALA A 180 -6.73 1.50 -9.26
CA ALA A 180 -5.70 2.27 -8.57
C ALA A 180 -6.32 3.40 -7.72
N GLN A 181 -7.31 4.12 -8.26
CA GLN A 181 -8.08 5.10 -7.46
C GLN A 181 -8.97 4.41 -6.43
N SER A 182 -9.59 3.27 -6.78
CA SER A 182 -10.35 2.47 -5.81
C SER A 182 -9.48 2.02 -4.64
N TRP A 183 -8.21 1.64 -4.89
CA TRP A 183 -7.24 1.26 -3.88
C TRP A 183 -6.92 2.38 -2.91
N LYS A 184 -6.68 3.61 -3.40
CA LYS A 184 -6.35 4.77 -2.55
C LYS A 184 -7.39 5.02 -1.45
N ARG A 185 -8.67 4.72 -1.71
CA ARG A 185 -9.74 4.79 -0.70
C ARG A 185 -9.85 3.51 0.12
N THR A 186 -9.88 2.36 -0.53
CA THR A 186 -10.11 1.06 0.11
C THR A 186 -8.99 0.70 1.09
N GLY A 187 -7.73 0.91 0.68
CA GLY A 187 -6.56 0.63 1.50
C GLY A 187 -6.49 1.50 2.76
N GLY A 188 -6.90 2.77 2.68
CA GLY A 188 -6.97 3.65 3.86
C GLY A 188 -7.93 3.11 4.92
N TRP A 189 -9.18 2.86 4.52
CA TRP A 189 -10.20 2.31 5.43
C TRP A 189 -9.86 0.92 5.96
N ALA A 190 -9.22 0.09 5.13
CA ALA A 190 -8.76 -1.23 5.56
C ALA A 190 -7.68 -1.10 6.63
N PHE A 191 -6.69 -0.21 6.45
CA PHE A 191 -5.60 -0.02 7.40
C PHE A 191 -6.11 0.50 8.76
N GLU A 192 -7.02 1.47 8.76
CA GLU A 192 -7.69 1.96 9.99
C GLU A 192 -8.33 0.80 10.77
N ARG A 193 -9.07 -0.06 10.07
CA ARG A 193 -9.75 -1.20 10.70
C ARG A 193 -8.78 -2.30 11.16
N ILE A 194 -7.73 -2.55 10.39
CA ILE A 194 -6.67 -3.51 10.74
C ILE A 194 -6.02 -3.13 12.05
N ILE A 195 -5.65 -1.86 12.24
CA ILE A 195 -5.06 -1.36 13.50
C ILE A 195 -6.04 -1.55 14.66
N CYS A 196 -7.32 -1.19 14.48
CA CYS A 196 -8.30 -1.32 15.56
C CYS A 196 -8.40 -2.77 16.06
N ASP A 197 -8.58 -3.72 15.15
CA ASP A 197 -8.76 -5.12 15.52
C ASP A 197 -7.46 -5.77 16.00
N HIS A 198 -6.29 -5.38 15.45
CA HIS A 198 -4.99 -5.93 15.87
C HIS A 198 -4.69 -5.59 17.34
N TYR A 199 -4.88 -4.33 17.73
CA TYR A 199 -4.59 -3.87 19.09
C TYR A 199 -5.73 -4.12 20.09
N GLU A 200 -6.93 -4.48 19.63
CA GLU A 200 -8.10 -4.67 20.50
C GLU A 200 -7.83 -5.61 21.69
N PRO A 201 -7.24 -6.81 21.53
CA PRO A 201 -7.02 -7.72 22.66
C PRO A 201 -6.19 -7.12 23.79
N PHE A 202 -5.10 -6.41 23.44
CA PHE A 202 -4.21 -5.79 24.42
C PHE A 202 -4.85 -4.55 25.07
N LEU A 203 -5.44 -3.66 24.26
CA LEU A 203 -6.01 -2.43 24.77
C LEU A 203 -7.22 -2.69 25.68
N ARG A 204 -8.08 -3.65 25.32
CA ARG A 204 -9.28 -4.00 26.11
C ARG A 204 -8.94 -4.51 27.50
N SER A 205 -7.78 -5.16 27.68
CA SER A 205 -7.30 -5.59 29.00
C SER A 205 -6.94 -4.41 29.94
N HIS A 206 -6.92 -3.18 29.41
CA HIS A 206 -6.63 -1.93 30.12
C HIS A 206 -7.79 -0.92 30.05
N ASP A 207 -9.03 -1.38 29.78
CA ASP A 207 -10.23 -0.54 29.64
C ASP A 207 -10.11 0.53 28.53
N VAL A 208 -9.28 0.25 27.51
CA VAL A 208 -9.02 1.12 26.36
C VAL A 208 -9.34 0.37 25.07
N TRP A 209 -9.73 1.08 24.02
CA TRP A 209 -9.86 0.50 22.68
C TRP A 209 -9.71 1.58 21.61
N LEU A 210 -9.61 1.12 20.37
CA LEU A 210 -9.65 1.95 19.18
C LEU A 210 -10.95 1.71 18.44
N GLU A 211 -11.55 2.76 17.90
CA GLU A 211 -12.73 2.62 17.04
C GLU A 211 -12.71 3.58 15.86
N VAL A 212 -13.31 3.12 14.74
CA VAL A 212 -13.70 3.95 13.59
C VAL A 212 -15.20 4.18 13.69
N PRO A 213 -15.67 5.20 14.44
CA PRO A 213 -17.08 5.37 14.75
C PRO A 213 -17.89 5.90 13.57
N LYS A 214 -19.18 5.58 13.56
CA LYS A 214 -20.17 6.26 12.69
C LYS A 214 -20.26 7.75 13.05
N PRO A 215 -20.72 8.63 12.14
CA PRO A 215 -20.72 10.08 12.35
C PRO A 215 -21.33 10.57 13.68
N ASP A 216 -22.48 10.02 14.10
CA ASP A 216 -23.13 10.47 15.34
C ASP A 216 -22.35 10.06 16.60
N ARG A 217 -21.80 8.84 16.59
CA ARG A 217 -20.93 8.35 17.67
C ARG A 217 -19.62 9.14 17.71
N LYS A 218 -19.03 9.43 16.54
CA LYS A 218 -17.82 10.27 16.42
C LYS A 218 -18.06 11.66 17.02
N ARG A 219 -19.19 12.28 16.67
CA ARG A 219 -19.59 13.59 17.22
C ARG A 219 -19.71 13.54 18.73
N HIS A 220 -20.43 12.55 19.26
CA HIS A 220 -20.62 12.38 20.70
C HIS A 220 -19.28 12.23 21.45
N LEU A 221 -18.35 11.43 20.90
CA LEU A 221 -17.06 11.18 21.51
C LEU A 221 -16.09 12.37 21.43
N LEU A 222 -16.06 13.09 20.30
CA LEU A 222 -15.16 14.22 20.10
C LEU A 222 -15.64 15.49 20.82
N GLN A 223 -16.94 15.66 21.02
CA GLN A 223 -17.51 16.90 21.56
C GLN A 223 -16.94 17.28 22.95
N PRO A 224 -16.78 16.34 23.91
CA PRO A 224 -16.13 16.62 25.20
C PRO A 224 -14.67 17.08 25.10
N MET A 225 -13.98 16.84 23.99
CA MET A 225 -12.59 17.27 23.80
C MET A 225 -12.47 18.79 23.57
N ALA A 226 -13.59 19.46 23.27
CA ALA A 226 -13.69 20.91 23.11
C ALA A 226 -12.67 21.51 22.13
N LEU A 227 -12.42 20.81 21.02
CA LEU A 227 -11.48 21.23 19.97
C LEU A 227 -11.98 22.52 19.29
N ASN A 228 -11.06 23.43 19.01
CA ASN A 228 -11.31 24.77 18.44
C ASN A 228 -11.98 24.67 17.08
N ASN A 229 -11.50 23.73 16.24
CA ASN A 229 -12.10 23.45 14.95
C ASN A 229 -12.77 22.07 14.96
N PHE A 230 -13.90 21.98 15.65
CA PHE A 230 -14.66 20.74 15.81
C PHE A 230 -15.05 20.09 14.47
N GLN A 231 -15.40 20.89 13.47
CA GLN A 231 -15.78 20.37 12.14
C GLN A 231 -14.59 19.73 11.42
N ALA A 232 -13.42 20.38 11.44
CA ALA A 232 -12.21 19.77 10.87
C ALA A 232 -11.82 18.49 11.61
N ALA A 233 -11.96 18.45 12.94
CA ALA A 233 -11.72 17.23 13.72
C ALA A 233 -12.68 16.09 13.33
N MET A 234 -13.96 16.41 13.12
CA MET A 234 -14.96 15.45 12.64
C MET A 234 -14.63 14.86 11.27
N GLU A 235 -13.96 15.61 10.40
CA GLU A 235 -13.56 15.15 9.07
C GLU A 235 -12.23 14.39 9.10
N LYS A 236 -11.25 14.85 9.88
CA LYS A 236 -9.86 14.38 9.85
C LYS A 236 -9.54 13.27 10.85
N ALA A 237 -10.31 13.09 11.92
CA ALA A 237 -10.01 12.06 12.90
C ALA A 237 -10.27 10.65 12.32
N ASP A 238 -9.21 9.91 11.99
CA ASP A 238 -9.35 8.60 11.34
C ASP A 238 -9.87 7.55 12.35
N VAL A 239 -9.12 7.35 13.44
CA VAL A 239 -9.40 6.37 14.49
C VAL A 239 -9.44 7.08 15.85
N LEU A 240 -10.46 6.82 16.66
CA LEU A 240 -10.57 7.39 18.01
C LEU A 240 -9.97 6.43 19.04
N ALA A 241 -9.18 6.97 19.97
CA ALA A 241 -8.75 6.26 21.18
C ALA A 241 -9.75 6.54 22.29
N VAL A 242 -10.41 5.49 22.78
CA VAL A 242 -11.51 5.57 23.75
C VAL A 242 -11.14 4.73 24.98
N GLY A 243 -11.45 5.26 26.17
CA GLY A 243 -11.26 4.56 27.43
C GLY A 243 -12.53 4.61 28.29
N SER A 244 -12.69 3.63 29.17
CA SER A 244 -13.80 3.56 30.12
C SER A 244 -13.34 3.93 31.52
N SER A 245 -14.02 4.89 32.15
CA SER A 245 -13.78 5.28 33.55
C SER A 245 -15.11 5.54 34.24
N GLY A 246 -15.35 4.88 35.38
CA GLY A 246 -16.59 5.06 36.14
C GLY A 246 -17.86 4.69 35.36
N GLY A 247 -17.77 3.73 34.43
CA GLY A 247 -18.88 3.31 33.57
C GLY A 247 -19.20 4.27 32.43
N SER A 248 -18.41 5.33 32.24
CA SER A 248 -18.53 6.27 31.12
C SER A 248 -17.37 6.11 30.15
N GLU A 249 -17.66 6.26 28.87
CA GLU A 249 -16.67 6.17 27.80
C GLU A 249 -16.19 7.57 27.42
N HIS A 250 -14.88 7.72 27.25
CA HIS A 250 -14.24 8.99 26.97
C HIS A 250 -13.27 8.84 25.81
N CYS A 251 -13.43 9.68 24.79
CA CYS A 251 -12.39 9.87 23.80
C CYS A 251 -11.23 10.63 24.44
N PHE A 252 -10.03 10.06 24.39
CA PHE A 252 -8.82 10.68 24.93
C PHE A 252 -7.74 10.90 23.87
N GLY A 253 -8.06 10.67 22.60
CA GLY A 253 -7.23 11.08 21.49
C GLY A 253 -7.63 10.52 20.15
N VAL A 254 -6.80 10.79 19.15
CA VAL A 254 -7.01 10.42 17.75
C VAL A 254 -5.74 9.76 17.24
N ILE A 255 -5.87 8.59 16.63
CA ILE A 255 -4.77 7.90 15.96
C ILE A 255 -4.85 8.26 14.47
N HIS A 256 -3.75 8.78 13.93
CA HIS A 256 -3.64 9.13 12.51
C HIS A 256 -3.08 7.92 11.75
N ALA A 257 -3.92 7.22 11.01
CA ALA A 257 -3.57 5.95 10.40
C ALA A 257 -3.31 6.11 8.89
N LYS A 258 -2.05 6.05 8.46
CA LYS A 258 -1.68 6.25 7.06
C LYS A 258 -0.84 5.11 6.51
N ALA A 259 -1.28 4.40 5.48
CA ALA A 259 -0.46 3.37 4.85
C ALA A 259 0.85 3.95 4.25
N SER A 260 0.77 5.13 3.64
CA SER A 260 1.92 5.89 3.14
C SER A 260 1.85 7.33 3.65
N LEU A 261 2.99 7.96 3.94
CA LEU A 261 3.03 9.29 4.54
C LEU A 261 2.72 10.40 3.53
N ALA A 262 3.34 10.34 2.35
CA ALA A 262 3.27 11.33 1.28
C ALA A 262 3.28 12.78 1.82
N GLU A 263 2.66 13.72 1.12
CA GLU A 263 2.35 15.06 1.63
C GLU A 263 1.24 15.05 2.70
N ARG A 264 0.40 14.02 2.74
CA ARG A 264 -0.84 13.96 3.55
C ARG A 264 -0.67 14.22 5.04
N ARG A 265 0.50 13.94 5.62
CA ARG A 265 0.78 14.26 7.03
C ARG A 265 0.64 15.74 7.37
N THR A 266 0.83 16.65 6.40
CA THR A 266 0.65 18.09 6.63
C THR A 266 -0.82 18.46 6.83
N ASP A 267 -1.74 17.66 6.28
CA ASP A 267 -3.18 17.88 6.43
C ASP A 267 -3.66 17.55 7.84
N ASP A 268 -3.02 16.59 8.50
CA ASP A 268 -3.38 16.14 9.86
C ASP A 268 -2.64 16.94 10.94
N ALA A 269 -1.55 17.62 10.57
CA ALA A 269 -0.70 18.38 11.49
C ALA A 269 -1.45 19.41 12.34
N PRO A 270 -2.42 20.19 11.82
CA PRO A 270 -3.16 21.15 12.64
C PRO A 270 -3.98 20.48 13.74
N LEU A 271 -4.70 19.39 13.42
CA LEU A 271 -5.49 18.64 14.39
C LEU A 271 -4.58 17.99 15.44
N SER A 272 -3.49 17.37 14.99
CA SER A 272 -2.57 16.69 15.90
C SER A 272 -1.92 17.65 16.89
N ARG A 273 -1.44 18.83 16.43
CA ARG A 273 -0.88 19.85 17.31
C ARG A 273 -1.89 20.35 18.35
N GLU A 274 -3.15 20.53 17.96
CA GLU A 274 -4.19 20.92 18.92
C GLU A 274 -4.41 19.82 19.98
N LEU A 275 -4.47 18.55 19.56
CA LEU A 275 -4.63 17.41 20.47
C LEU A 275 -3.48 17.31 21.47
N THR A 276 -2.24 17.39 21.00
CA THR A 276 -1.05 17.27 21.86
C THR A 276 -0.94 18.42 22.85
N GLN A 277 -1.22 19.66 22.43
CA GLN A 277 -1.25 20.84 23.32
C GLN A 277 -2.28 20.72 24.45
N ARG A 278 -3.37 19.99 24.21
CA ARG A 278 -4.43 19.71 25.20
C ARG A 278 -4.20 18.42 25.99
N GLY A 279 -3.07 17.74 25.79
CA GLY A 279 -2.74 16.49 26.49
C GLY A 279 -3.56 15.29 26.06
N PHE A 280 -4.09 15.28 24.82
CA PHE A 280 -4.67 14.10 24.20
C PHE A 280 -3.60 13.27 23.47
N VAL A 281 -3.84 11.97 23.33
CA VAL A 281 -2.97 11.10 22.53
C VAL A 281 -3.16 11.42 21.04
N SER A 282 -2.07 11.61 20.30
CA SER A 282 -2.14 11.95 18.87
C SER A 282 -0.98 11.38 18.06
N PRO A 283 -0.83 10.04 18.01
CA PRO A 283 0.26 9.40 17.31
C PRO A 283 -0.06 9.17 15.84
N LEU A 284 1.00 9.06 15.05
CA LEU A 284 0.96 8.57 13.68
C LEU A 284 1.23 7.07 13.66
N VAL A 285 0.34 6.28 13.07
CA VAL A 285 0.56 4.85 12.80
C VAL A 285 0.62 4.64 11.31
N THR A 286 1.64 3.94 10.83
CA THR A 286 1.89 3.85 9.39
C THR A 286 2.46 2.51 8.95
N MET A 287 2.18 2.14 7.70
CA MET A 287 2.95 1.11 7.01
C MET A 287 4.22 1.70 6.39
N ASP A 288 4.42 3.02 6.39
CA ASP A 288 5.55 3.73 5.76
C ASP A 288 5.89 3.16 4.37
N CYS A 289 4.87 2.95 3.52
CA CYS A 289 5.06 2.32 2.22
C CYS A 289 5.63 3.30 1.20
N LYS A 290 6.88 3.08 0.78
CA LYS A 290 7.47 3.76 -0.37
C LYS A 290 8.65 2.97 -0.92
N ALA A 291 8.55 2.63 -2.20
CA ALA A 291 9.68 2.17 -3.00
C ALA A 291 9.89 3.09 -4.21
N ALA A 292 11.15 3.26 -4.61
CA ALA A 292 11.48 3.89 -5.89
C ALA A 292 11.33 2.86 -7.02
N PRO A 293 10.85 3.24 -8.22
CA PRO A 293 10.82 2.34 -9.36
C PRO A 293 12.20 1.74 -9.66
N ALA A 294 12.27 0.41 -9.69
CA ALA A 294 13.47 -0.36 -9.99
C ALA A 294 13.06 -1.79 -10.40
N ALA A 295 13.97 -2.55 -11.00
CA ALA A 295 13.75 -3.98 -11.28
C ALA A 295 13.63 -4.82 -9.99
N GLU A 296 14.37 -4.43 -8.94
CA GLU A 296 14.34 -5.05 -7.61
C GLU A 296 14.07 -3.95 -6.58
N PRO A 297 12.81 -3.48 -6.47
CA PRO A 297 12.48 -2.35 -5.62
C PRO A 297 12.59 -2.73 -4.14
N ILE A 298 13.11 -1.79 -3.34
CA ILE A 298 13.15 -1.91 -1.88
C ILE A 298 12.22 -0.87 -1.28
N ASN A 299 11.30 -1.32 -0.44
CA ASN A 299 10.38 -0.48 0.31
C ASN A 299 11.08 0.15 1.53
N ARG A 300 11.82 1.23 1.28
CA ARG A 300 12.59 1.96 2.30
C ARG A 300 11.74 2.93 3.14
N GLY A 301 10.48 3.13 2.75
CA GLY A 301 9.63 4.15 3.36
C GLY A 301 10.10 5.58 3.15
N GLU A 302 9.59 6.51 3.95
CA GLU A 302 9.75 7.94 3.73
C GLU A 302 10.35 8.70 4.93
N PHE A 303 10.54 8.03 6.08
CA PHE A 303 11.23 8.62 7.23
C PHE A 303 12.74 8.84 6.99
N GLY A 304 13.35 8.11 6.05
CA GLY A 304 14.76 8.28 5.69
C GLY A 304 15.72 8.02 6.86
N ALA A 305 16.96 8.49 6.70
CA ALA A 305 18.06 8.29 7.65
C ALA A 305 17.81 8.99 9.01
N GLU A 306 18.52 8.52 10.04
CA GLU A 306 18.54 9.14 11.37
C GLU A 306 19.07 10.58 11.38
N GLN A 307 18.75 11.34 12.43
CA GLN A 307 19.31 12.68 12.61
C GLN A 307 20.82 12.65 12.80
N GLY A 308 21.52 13.54 12.09
CA GLY A 308 22.98 13.66 12.13
C GLY A 308 23.69 13.15 10.87
N GLY A 309 22.97 12.46 9.97
CA GLY A 309 23.46 12.12 8.63
C GLY A 309 23.30 13.23 7.60
N ASP A 310 23.85 13.01 6.39
CA ASP A 310 23.99 14.02 5.32
C ASP A 310 22.66 14.61 4.82
N ARG A 311 21.52 13.92 5.01
CA ARG A 311 20.19 14.45 4.70
C ARG A 311 19.06 13.74 5.47
N VAL A 312 18.53 14.42 6.48
CA VAL A 312 17.34 13.97 7.22
C VAL A 312 16.07 14.33 6.43
N SER A 313 15.11 13.41 6.33
CA SER A 313 13.86 13.70 5.62
C SER A 313 13.01 14.70 6.43
N GLN A 314 12.28 15.58 5.74
CA GLN A 314 11.34 16.50 6.41
C GLN A 314 10.32 15.72 7.26
N LYS A 315 9.87 14.56 6.78
CA LYS A 315 8.93 13.68 7.50
C LYS A 315 9.47 13.24 8.85
N ARG A 316 10.77 12.97 8.97
CA ARG A 316 11.40 12.67 10.26
C ARG A 316 11.48 13.90 11.15
N LEU A 317 11.87 15.05 10.59
CA LEU A 317 11.97 16.31 11.36
C LEU A 317 10.61 16.73 11.94
N ASP A 318 9.53 16.52 11.18
CA ASP A 318 8.15 16.76 11.61
C ASP A 318 7.80 15.99 12.90
N ILE A 319 8.34 14.78 13.08
CA ILE A 319 8.16 13.99 14.31
C ILE A 319 9.18 14.42 15.36
N GLU A 320 10.46 14.22 15.06
CA GLU A 320 11.53 14.24 16.06
C GLU A 320 11.91 15.65 16.53
N ARG A 321 11.62 16.70 15.76
CA ARG A 321 11.88 18.09 16.14
C ARG A 321 10.63 18.90 16.39
N GLU A 322 9.64 18.76 15.52
CA GLU A 322 8.46 19.62 15.56
C GLU A 322 7.33 19.06 16.44
N ASN A 323 7.40 17.78 16.86
CA ASN A 323 6.36 17.12 17.65
C ASN A 323 4.97 17.32 17.04
N ILE A 324 4.86 17.19 15.71
CA ILE A 324 3.57 17.30 15.03
C ILE A 324 2.62 16.23 15.56
N PHE A 325 3.14 15.02 15.76
CA PHE A 325 2.47 13.89 16.40
C PHE A 325 3.25 13.53 17.67
N ASP A 326 2.58 13.05 18.71
CA ASP A 326 3.23 12.76 20.00
C ASP A 326 4.12 11.51 19.98
N ALA A 327 3.97 10.68 18.95
CA ALA A 327 4.87 9.61 18.55
C ALA A 327 4.52 9.16 17.12
N ALA A 328 5.41 8.41 16.48
CA ALA A 328 5.15 7.71 15.23
C ALA A 328 5.51 6.23 15.36
N PHE A 329 4.68 5.35 14.80
CA PHE A 329 4.82 3.90 14.85
C PHE A 329 4.71 3.34 13.44
N SER A 330 5.77 2.67 12.98
CA SER A 330 5.88 2.11 11.64
C SER A 330 5.89 0.59 11.69
N PHE A 331 5.03 -0.05 10.89
CA PHE A 331 5.08 -1.49 10.60
C PHE A 331 6.03 -1.83 9.45
N ASN A 332 6.80 -0.87 8.94
CA ASN A 332 7.87 -1.14 7.99
C ASN A 332 9.17 -1.47 8.74
N ALA A 333 9.62 -2.72 8.63
CA ALA A 333 10.87 -3.17 9.22
C ALA A 333 12.11 -2.41 8.69
N ASN A 334 12.00 -1.78 7.50
CA ASN A 334 13.05 -0.96 6.92
C ASN A 334 13.04 0.50 7.43
N THR A 335 12.03 0.92 8.20
CA THR A 335 12.03 2.24 8.84
C THR A 335 13.14 2.30 9.89
N ILE A 336 13.91 3.38 9.92
CA ILE A 336 14.92 3.59 10.96
C ILE A 336 14.25 4.23 12.19
N ALA A 337 14.25 3.54 13.34
CA ALA A 337 13.73 4.09 14.59
C ALA A 337 14.55 5.29 15.08
N THR A 338 13.97 6.16 15.93
CA THR A 338 14.72 7.22 16.61
C THR A 338 15.70 6.60 17.63
N PRO A 339 17.03 6.77 17.47
CA PRO A 339 18.02 6.10 18.31
C PRO A 339 17.87 6.44 19.80
N ALA A 340 18.06 5.44 20.67
CA ALA A 340 18.00 5.64 22.11
C ALA A 340 19.01 6.72 22.56
N GLY A 341 18.60 7.58 23.51
CA GLY A 341 19.43 8.70 23.98
C GLY A 341 19.41 9.95 23.10
N THR A 342 18.89 9.88 21.86
CA THR A 342 18.68 11.08 21.03
C THR A 342 17.64 11.99 21.69
N ALA A 343 18.01 13.26 21.86
CA ALA A 343 17.10 14.32 22.28
C ALA A 343 16.11 14.61 21.13
N ALA A 344 14.94 13.99 21.20
CA ALA A 344 13.87 14.13 20.22
C ALA A 344 12.58 14.56 20.92
N ALA A 345 11.82 15.46 20.30
CA ALA A 345 10.57 15.99 20.85
C ALA A 345 9.45 14.93 20.82
N ALA A 346 9.43 14.10 19.79
CA ALA A 346 8.70 12.84 19.71
C ALA A 346 9.58 11.77 19.07
N ARG A 347 9.17 10.50 19.12
CA ARG A 347 10.00 9.37 18.66
C ARG A 347 9.29 8.58 17.58
N ILE A 348 10.09 8.06 16.64
CA ILE A 348 9.69 7.07 15.64
C ILE A 348 10.07 5.69 16.18
N HIS A 349 9.08 4.82 16.24
CA HIS A 349 9.20 3.43 16.66
C HIS A 349 8.94 2.52 15.46
N VAL A 350 9.69 1.42 15.37
CA VAL A 350 9.33 0.28 14.53
C VAL A 350 8.59 -0.71 15.41
N VAL A 351 7.43 -1.16 14.93
CA VAL A 351 6.52 -2.04 15.66
C VAL A 351 6.33 -3.35 14.89
N ASP A 352 6.04 -4.41 15.63
CA ASP A 352 5.85 -5.75 15.09
C ASP A 352 4.36 -6.06 15.00
N PHE A 353 3.89 -6.49 13.83
CA PHE A 353 2.49 -6.83 13.62
C PHE A 353 2.10 -8.18 14.30
N ASN A 354 3.07 -8.90 14.87
CA ASN A 354 2.81 -10.16 15.59
C ASN A 354 2.46 -9.96 17.07
N ASP A 355 2.73 -8.78 17.66
CA ASP A 355 2.51 -8.52 19.09
C ASP A 355 1.80 -7.17 19.31
N PRO A 356 0.50 -7.17 19.68
CA PRO A 356 -0.20 -5.93 19.99
C PRO A 356 0.25 -5.29 21.33
N ASN A 357 1.02 -5.99 22.16
CA ASN A 357 1.69 -5.43 23.32
C ASN A 357 3.08 -4.91 22.94
N ASP A 358 3.11 -3.88 22.11
CA ASP A 358 4.34 -3.26 21.63
C ASP A 358 4.46 -1.80 22.07
N ALA A 359 5.33 -1.04 21.40
CA ALA A 359 5.51 0.38 21.68
C ALA A 359 4.24 1.21 21.45
N PHE A 360 3.42 0.88 20.45
CA PHE A 360 2.18 1.61 20.17
C PHE A 360 1.10 1.29 21.20
N GLY A 361 0.86 0.00 21.45
CA GLY A 361 -0.12 -0.44 22.44
C GLY A 361 0.16 0.19 23.81
N ARG A 362 1.41 0.09 24.27
CA ARG A 362 1.84 0.69 25.55
C ARG A 362 1.75 2.21 25.54
N HIS A 363 2.05 2.89 24.44
CA HIS A 363 1.91 4.36 24.35
C HIS A 363 0.47 4.80 24.58
N VAL A 364 -0.50 4.14 23.91
CA VAL A 364 -1.92 4.45 24.05
C VAL A 364 -2.41 4.20 25.49
N VAL A 365 -2.06 3.05 26.07
CA VAL A 365 -2.40 2.72 27.47
C VAL A 365 -1.76 3.70 28.45
N ASN A 366 -0.49 4.04 28.28
CA ASN A 366 0.23 4.95 29.17
C ASN A 366 -0.33 6.38 29.11
N LYS A 367 -0.83 6.81 27.94
CA LYS A 367 -1.55 8.09 27.79
C LYS A 367 -2.87 8.09 28.54
N TRP A 368 -3.62 6.99 28.49
CA TRP A 368 -4.83 6.82 29.29
C TRP A 368 -4.51 6.85 30.80
N ARG A 369 -3.57 6.00 31.25
CA ARG A 369 -3.15 5.89 32.66
C ARG A 369 -2.67 7.22 33.23
N SER A 370 -1.87 7.97 32.48
CA SER A 370 -1.38 9.30 32.88
C SER A 370 -2.52 10.29 33.17
N ARG A 371 -3.58 10.30 32.36
CA ARG A 371 -4.78 11.14 32.60
C ARG A 371 -5.52 10.78 33.88
N HIS A 372 -5.34 9.55 34.36
CA HIS A 372 -5.90 9.05 35.61
C HIS A 372 -4.87 8.99 36.76
N GLY A 373 -3.69 9.59 36.60
CA GLY A 373 -2.65 9.61 37.63
C GLY A 373 -2.05 8.23 37.96
N GLN A 374 -2.16 7.27 37.04
CA GLN A 374 -1.63 5.92 37.20
C GLN A 374 -0.21 5.80 36.62
N PRO A 375 0.65 4.94 37.19
CA PRO A 375 1.99 4.72 36.67
C PRO A 375 1.96 4.03 35.31
N PRO A 376 2.95 4.27 34.42
CA PRO A 376 3.04 3.57 33.13
C PRO A 376 3.30 2.07 33.32
N ILE A 377 2.94 1.28 32.30
CA ILE A 377 3.26 -0.15 32.17
C ILE A 377 4.48 -0.40 31.31
#